data_AF-A0A259CEK7-F1
#
_entry.id   AF-A0A259CEK7-F1
#
_cell.length_a   1.000
_cell.length_b   1.000
_cell.length_c   1.000
_cell.angle_alpha   90.00
_cell.angle_beta   90.00
_cell.angle_gamma   90.00
#
_symmetry.space_group_name_H-M   'P 1'
#
loop_
_entity.id
_entity.type
_entity.pdbx_description
1 polymer ?
#
loop_
_entity_poly.entity_id
_entity_poly.type
_entity_poly.pdbx_seq_one_letter_code
_entity_poly.pdbx_strand_id
1 'polypeptide(L)'
;MGNSTASTHAVSGRHPMMHRTQTLDYAIVLSGEIYLVLDKTETVLSAGDVVVQCGTNHAWSNRSSSPCMLAFILLDGVYEDDLAQQIAQLSPP
;
A
#
# COMPACT_ATOMS: atom_id res chain seq x y z
N MET A 1 -9.39 3.71 -7.78
CA MET A 1 -8.64 2.95 -6.77
C MET A 1 -9.03 3.49 -5.41
N GLY A 2 -9.52 2.64 -4.51
CA GLY A 2 -10.03 3.02 -3.19
C GLY A 2 -11.54 2.79 -3.06
N ASN A 3 -11.93 1.71 -2.39
CA ASN A 3 -13.19 1.70 -1.65
C ASN A 3 -13.01 2.64 -0.44
N SER A 4 -14.07 3.31 0.01
CA SER A 4 -13.99 4.16 1.20
C SER A 4 -13.52 3.38 2.43
N THR A 5 -13.74 2.06 2.44
CA THR A 5 -13.38 1.15 3.52
C THR A 5 -11.89 0.80 3.60
N ALA A 6 -11.08 0.96 2.54
CA ALA A 6 -9.63 0.73 2.60
C ALA A 6 -8.82 1.98 2.97
N SER A 7 -9.41 3.17 2.87
CA SER A 7 -8.68 4.40 3.18
C SER A 7 -8.28 4.44 4.66
N THR A 8 -6.99 4.67 4.92
CA THR A 8 -6.48 4.92 6.28
C THR A 8 -5.86 6.31 6.37
N HIS A 9 -6.27 7.23 5.48
CA HIS A 9 -5.76 8.59 5.45
C HIS A 9 -6.09 9.34 6.74
N ALA A 10 -5.11 10.10 7.25
CA ALA A 10 -5.29 11.06 8.33
C ALA A 10 -4.68 12.42 7.93
N VAL A 11 -5.21 13.53 8.47
CA VAL A 11 -4.77 14.90 8.13
C VAL A 11 -3.26 15.11 8.39
N SER A 12 -2.70 14.45 9.41
CA SER A 12 -1.26 14.42 9.71
C SER A 12 -0.57 13.12 9.25
N GLY A 13 -1.23 12.34 8.40
CA GLY A 13 -0.73 11.07 7.90
C GLY A 13 0.44 11.25 6.93
N ARG A 14 1.24 10.19 6.79
CA ARG A 14 2.48 10.23 5.98
C ARG A 14 2.25 10.49 4.50
N HIS A 15 1.10 10.07 3.97
CA HIS A 15 0.76 10.25 2.56
C HIS A 15 -0.76 10.35 2.40
N PRO A 16 -1.27 11.23 1.52
CA PRO A 16 -2.71 11.42 1.33
C PRO A 16 -3.45 10.15 0.86
N MET A 17 -2.73 9.22 0.24
CA MET A 17 -3.28 7.98 -0.36
C MET A 17 -2.95 6.72 0.44
N MET A 18 -2.68 6.82 1.75
CA MET A 18 -2.51 5.64 2.59
C MET A 18 -3.80 4.81 2.62
N HIS A 19 -3.67 3.52 2.35
CA HIS A 19 -4.77 2.57 2.37
C HIS A 19 -4.27 1.15 2.70
N ARG A 20 -5.22 0.32 3.13
CA ARG A 20 -5.01 -1.09 3.41
C ARG A 20 -6.19 -1.91 2.92
N THR A 21 -5.93 -3.05 2.31
CA THR A 21 -6.93 -3.97 1.77
C THR A 21 -6.75 -5.37 2.36
N GLN A 22 -7.85 -6.11 2.50
CA GLN A 22 -7.82 -7.53 2.85
C GLN A 22 -7.48 -8.35 1.60
N THR A 23 -6.26 -8.16 1.09
CA THR A 23 -5.78 -8.80 -0.13
C THR A 23 -4.32 -9.20 0.00
N LEU A 24 -3.93 -10.17 -0.81
CA LEU A 24 -2.52 -10.43 -1.13
C LEU A 24 -2.25 -9.81 -2.50
N ASP A 25 -1.36 -8.82 -2.54
CA ASP A 25 -1.07 -8.10 -3.79
C ASP A 25 0.34 -8.40 -4.27
N TYR A 26 0.47 -8.68 -5.57
CA TYR A 26 1.74 -8.61 -6.28
C TYR A 26 1.79 -7.30 -7.06
N ALA A 27 2.69 -6.40 -6.65
CA ALA A 27 2.97 -5.16 -7.38
C ALA A 27 4.30 -5.30 -8.12
N ILE A 28 4.26 -5.30 -9.45
CA ILE A 28 5.41 -5.52 -10.31
C ILE A 28 5.73 -4.20 -11.02
N VAL A 29 6.94 -3.68 -10.83
CA VAL A 29 7.36 -2.44 -11.50
C VAL A 29 7.79 -2.78 -12.93
N LEU A 30 7.01 -2.33 -13.91
CA LEU A 30 7.27 -2.58 -15.34
C LEU A 30 8.26 -1.57 -15.93
N SER A 31 8.18 -0.31 -15.49
CA SER A 31 9.07 0.76 -15.93
C SER A 31 9.05 1.94 -14.97
N GLY A 32 10.16 2.66 -14.86
CA GLY A 32 10.28 3.84 -14.00
C GLY A 32 10.69 3.51 -12.57
N GLU A 33 10.47 4.48 -11.68
CA GLU A 33 10.79 4.41 -10.26
C GLU A 33 9.57 4.82 -9.43
N ILE A 34 9.34 4.17 -8.29
CA ILE A 34 8.27 4.55 -7.37
C ILE A 34 8.66 4.31 -5.91
N TYR A 35 8.17 5.16 -5.02
CA TYR A 35 8.31 4.96 -3.58
C TYR A 35 7.10 4.18 -3.06
N LEU A 36 7.36 3.03 -2.44
CA LEU A 36 6.41 2.36 -1.57
C LEU A 36 6.52 2.99 -0.17
N VAL A 37 5.48 3.72 0.23
CA VAL A 37 5.38 4.34 1.55
C VAL A 37 4.60 3.41 2.47
N LEU A 38 5.19 3.06 3.62
CA LEU A 38 4.59 2.24 4.68
C LEU A 38 4.38 3.10 5.95
N ASP A 39 3.81 2.49 7.00
CA ASP A 39 3.56 3.18 8.27
C ASP A 39 4.82 3.85 8.87
N LYS A 40 5.97 3.16 8.82
CA LYS A 40 7.20 3.58 9.50
C LYS A 40 8.36 3.88 8.56
N THR A 41 8.38 3.26 7.40
CA THR A 41 9.48 3.36 6.44
C THR A 41 8.95 3.63 5.05
N GLU A 42 9.85 3.92 4.13
CA GLU A 42 9.58 3.89 2.70
C GLU A 42 10.76 3.23 2.01
N THR A 43 10.50 2.64 0.85
CA THR A 43 11.55 2.10 -0.01
C THR A 43 11.30 2.53 -1.44
N VAL A 44 12.39 2.78 -2.15
CA VAL A 44 12.37 3.03 -3.59
C VAL A 44 12.38 1.70 -4.32
N LEU A 45 11.62 1.62 -5.41
CA LEU A 45 11.49 0.45 -6.28
C LEU A 45 11.70 0.89 -7.73
N SER A 46 12.36 0.05 -8.50
CA SER A 46 12.71 0.28 -9.90
C SER A 46 12.19 -0.84 -10.80
N ALA A 47 12.23 -0.63 -12.12
CA ALA A 47 11.81 -1.62 -13.10
C ALA A 47 12.44 -3.02 -12.85
N GLY A 48 11.59 -4.04 -12.77
CA GLY A 48 11.96 -5.42 -12.45
C GLY A 48 11.71 -5.80 -10.98
N ASP A 49 11.54 -4.84 -10.08
CA ASP A 49 11.22 -5.14 -8.68
C ASP A 49 9.78 -5.65 -8.53
N VAL A 50 9.61 -6.55 -7.56
CA VAL A 50 8.32 -7.14 -7.19
C VAL A 50 8.11 -6.98 -5.70
N VAL A 51 6.95 -6.42 -5.32
CA VAL A 51 6.48 -6.35 -3.94
C VAL A 51 5.39 -7.38 -3.73
N VAL A 52 5.52 -8.14 -2.66
CA VAL A 52 4.44 -8.99 -2.12
C VAL A 52 3.84 -8.25 -0.93
N GLN A 53 2.65 -7.68 -1.12
CA GLN A 53 1.94 -6.91 -0.11
C GLN A 53 0.91 -7.80 0.59
N CYS A 54 1.19 -8.20 1.83
CA CYS A 54 0.29 -9.03 2.63
C CYS A 54 -0.65 -8.16 3.49
N GLY A 55 -1.51 -7.36 2.85
CA GLY A 55 -2.46 -6.50 3.54
C GLY A 55 -1.82 -5.42 4.45
N THR A 56 -0.63 -4.94 4.11
CA THR A 56 0.04 -3.86 4.85
C THR A 56 -0.53 -2.50 4.48
N ASN A 57 -0.49 -1.55 5.43
CA ASN A 57 -0.93 -0.18 5.15
C ASN A 57 0.13 0.52 4.29
N HIS A 58 -0.28 1.08 3.16
CA HIS A 58 0.67 1.59 2.20
C HIS A 58 0.12 2.69 1.30
N ALA A 59 1.04 3.40 0.65
CA ALA A 59 0.77 4.27 -0.48
C ALA A 59 1.88 4.19 -1.52
N TRP A 60 1.57 4.67 -2.73
CA TRP A 60 2.50 4.76 -3.84
C TRP A 60 2.75 6.22 -4.16
N SER A 61 4.02 6.62 -4.20
CA SER A 61 4.44 8.00 -4.46
C SER A 61 5.44 8.03 -5.60
N ASN A 62 5.01 8.49 -6.77
CA ASN A 62 5.93 8.80 -7.87
C ASN A 62 6.48 10.21 -7.64
N ARG A 63 7.77 10.29 -7.32
CA ARG A 63 8.49 11.55 -7.05
C ARG A 63 9.36 12.00 -8.23
N SER A 64 9.28 11.29 -9.35
CA SER A 64 10.01 11.61 -10.57
C SER A 64 9.18 12.51 -11.50
N SER A 65 9.82 13.05 -12.55
CA SER A 65 9.16 13.79 -13.62
C SER A 65 8.58 12.89 -14.73
N SER A 66 8.75 11.57 -14.62
CA SER A 66 8.34 10.61 -15.65
C SER A 66 7.28 9.64 -15.10
N PRO A 67 6.42 9.06 -15.96
CA PRO A 67 5.50 8.02 -15.53
C PRO A 67 6.23 6.79 -14.99
N CYS A 68 5.65 6.16 -13.97
CA CYS A 68 6.01 4.83 -13.50
C CYS A 68 4.84 3.88 -13.79
N MET A 69 5.13 2.71 -14.35
CA MET A 69 4.12 1.70 -14.70
C MET A 69 4.24 0.51 -13.77
N LEU A 70 3.13 0.14 -13.15
CA LEU A 70 3.02 -1.03 -12.29
C LEU A 70 1.92 -1.96 -12.80
N ALA A 71 2.19 -3.27 -12.76
CA ALA A 71 1.15 -4.28 -12.84
C ALA A 71 0.78 -4.72 -11.42
N PHE A 72 -0.52 -4.73 -11.13
CA PHE A 72 -1.05 -5.21 -9.86
C PHE A 72 -1.90 -6.46 -10.09
N ILE A 73 -1.60 -7.51 -9.32
CA ILE A 73 -2.45 -8.70 -9.18
C ILE A 73 -2.92 -8.74 -7.74
N LEU A 74 -4.22 -8.56 -7.52
CA LEU A 74 -4.82 -8.57 -6.18
C LEU A 74 -5.62 -9.86 -6.02
N LEU A 75 -5.29 -10.62 -4.99
CA LEU A 75 -6.02 -11.81 -4.58
C LEU A 75 -6.85 -11.46 -3.34
N ASP A 76 -8.13 -11.80 -3.36
CA ASP A 76 -9.02 -11.62 -2.21
C ASP A 76 -8.52 -12.44 -1.01
N GLY A 77 -8.75 -11.93 0.19
CA GLY A 77 -8.24 -12.53 1.41
C GLY A 77 -8.96 -12.05 2.66
N VAL A 78 -8.53 -12.61 3.79
CA VAL A 78 -8.95 -12.19 5.12
C VAL A 78 -7.71 -11.97 5.98
N TYR A 79 -7.80 -11.08 6.96
CA TYR A 79 -6.74 -11.00 7.97
C TYR A 79 -6.89 -12.18 8.92
N GLU A 80 -5.77 -12.66 9.44
CA GLU A 80 -5.78 -13.50 10.62
C GLU A 80 -6.41 -12.74 11.80
N ASP A 81 -7.06 -13.47 12.71
CA ASP A 81 -7.87 -12.90 13.79
C ASP A 81 -7.08 -11.92 14.67
N ASP A 82 -5.81 -12.24 14.96
CA ASP A 82 -4.92 -11.41 15.78
C ASP A 82 -4.58 -10.09 15.09
N LEU A 83 -4.28 -10.12 13.79
CA LEU A 83 -4.03 -8.92 12.99
C LEU A 83 -5.30 -8.07 12.86
N ALA A 84 -6.47 -8.70 12.65
CA ALA A 84 -7.75 -8.00 12.58
C ALA A 84 -8.04 -7.23 13.88
N GLN A 85 -7.80 -7.86 15.03
CA GLN A 85 -7.95 -7.23 16.35
C GLN A 85 -6.98 -6.07 16.55
N GLN A 86 -5.72 -6.21 16.13
CA GLN A 86 -4.73 -5.13 16.21
C GLN A 86 -5.14 -3.94 15.34
N ILE A 87 -5.60 -4.17 14.11
CA ILE A 87 -6.06 -3.10 13.20
C ILE A 87 -7.23 -2.35 13.82
N ALA A 88 -8.20 -3.07 14.40
CA ALA A 88 -9.36 -2.43 15.05
C ALA A 88 -8.97 -1.50 16.21
N GLN A 89 -7.82 -1.75 16.85
CA GLN A 89 -7.28 -0.91 17.93
C GLN A 89 -6.46 0.28 17.40
N LEU A 90 -6.00 0.24 16.15
CA LEU A 90 -5.17 1.28 15.51
C LEU A 90 -6.00 2.41 14.87
N SER A 91 -7.27 2.16 14.54
CA SER A 91 -8.18 3.20 14.06
C SER A 91 -8.51 4.19 15.19
N PRO A 92 -8.44 5.52 14.98
CA PRO A 92 -8.98 6.45 15.96
C PRO A 92 -10.53 6.34 15.97
N PRO A 93 -11.19 6.74 17.06
CA PRO A 93 -12.65 6.90 17.09
C PRO A 93 -13.14 7.90 16.03
#